data_AF-A0A8J3ZK79-F1
#
_entry.id   AF-A0A8J3ZK79-F1
#
_cell.length_a   1.000
_cell.length_b   1.000
_cell.length_c   1.000
_cell.angle_alpha   90.00
_cell.angle_beta   90.00
_cell.angle_gamma   90.00
#
_symmetry.space_group_name_H-M   'P 1'
#
loop_
_entity.id
_entity.type
_entity.pdbx_description
1 polymer ?
#
loop_
_entity_poly.entity_id
_entity_poly.type
_entity_poly.pdbx_seq_one_letter_code
_entity_poly.pdbx_strand_id
1 'polypeptide(L)'
;MGASVEIYVKYAGEGQALARRVAELLEVTGYFWSERGFVLAVAAERWIGFSGWAHVDIDATVLGEDGEPGPAEGTAFSPYEFELALSLRGPLERLGWVVFDRLTELGLPMAYGGDGSVFADFLPCRGVRMFPPRTDVEEPGRSWWFEPRLHTNPVALWRVEPPSPPAPAGRAMVFETANLLQMVPVLREDRMWRWGTPVASALIAIGARDIGMLLGSVLGTTARPGRADRAAITEDLIHSPAQSTVDFGSRTVSVEVRSDGAEVVAFPRGPHPGGPEEAASGPVVGALIRRCDAAVEPTILGELVLGLLAALRSRMRD
;
A
#
# COMPACT_ATOMS: atom_id res chain seq x y z
N MET A 1 9.63 26.14 -0.64
CA MET A 1 8.86 24.95 -0.22
C MET A 1 7.53 25.00 -0.95
N GLY A 2 7.13 23.92 -1.61
CA GLY A 2 5.77 23.83 -2.19
C GLY A 2 4.79 23.50 -1.06
N ALA A 3 3.56 24.01 -1.14
CA ALA A 3 2.51 23.65 -0.20
C ALA A 3 2.36 22.11 -0.18
N SER A 4 2.38 21.51 1.02
CA SER A 4 2.01 20.11 1.24
C SER A 4 0.63 20.06 1.88
N VAL A 5 -0.10 18.99 1.57
CA VAL A 5 -1.30 18.62 2.31
C VAL A 5 -1.01 17.32 3.01
N GLU A 6 -1.33 17.25 4.29
CA GLU A 6 -0.98 16.15 5.18
C GLU A 6 -2.25 15.54 5.75
N ILE A 7 -2.32 14.21 5.71
CA ILE A 7 -3.38 13.43 6.35
C ILE A 7 -2.73 12.49 7.35
N TYR A 8 -3.06 12.67 8.63
CA TYR A 8 -2.55 11.82 9.70
C TYR A 8 -3.57 10.73 10.02
N VAL A 9 -3.10 9.50 10.19
CA VAL A 9 -3.96 8.32 10.36
C VAL A 9 -3.59 7.59 11.64
N LYS A 10 -4.62 7.31 12.46
CA LYS A 10 -4.47 6.50 13.67
C LYS A 10 -4.66 5.02 13.31
N TYR A 11 -3.56 4.28 13.21
CA TYR A 11 -3.56 2.89 12.79
C TYR A 11 -2.47 2.10 13.51
N ALA A 12 -2.88 1.16 14.36
CA ALA A 12 -1.96 0.31 15.13
C ALA A 12 -1.42 -0.89 14.32
N GLY A 13 -1.83 -1.04 13.06
CA GLY A 13 -1.39 -2.11 12.19
C GLY A 13 -0.15 -1.75 11.38
N GLU A 14 0.14 -2.59 10.39
CA GLU A 14 1.38 -2.54 9.61
C GLU A 14 1.25 -1.60 8.42
N GLY A 15 2.30 -0.86 8.10
CA GLY A 15 2.29 0.15 7.02
C GLY A 15 1.90 -0.43 5.65
N GLN A 16 2.31 -1.67 5.35
CA GLN A 16 1.95 -2.39 4.12
C GLN A 16 0.44 -2.63 4.01
N ALA A 17 -0.22 -2.89 5.14
CA ALA A 17 -1.66 -3.10 5.20
C ALA A 17 -2.41 -1.79 5.01
N LEU A 18 -1.93 -0.71 5.65
CA LEU A 18 -2.47 0.64 5.45
C LEU A 18 -2.32 1.09 4.00
N ALA A 19 -1.11 0.98 3.44
CA ALA A 19 -0.81 1.39 2.07
C ALA A 19 -1.69 0.66 1.04
N ARG A 20 -1.91 -0.65 1.21
CA ARG A 20 -2.87 -1.38 0.38
C ARG A 20 -4.28 -0.83 0.52
N ARG A 21 -4.79 -0.64 1.74
CA ARG A 21 -6.16 -0.14 1.97
C ARG A 21 -6.36 1.27 1.39
N VAL A 22 -5.36 2.14 1.54
CA VAL A 22 -5.33 3.47 0.92
C VAL A 22 -5.33 3.35 -0.59
N ALA A 23 -4.46 2.51 -1.16
CA ALA A 23 -4.39 2.28 -2.60
C ALA A 23 -5.70 1.72 -3.18
N GLU A 24 -6.38 0.81 -2.48
CA GLU A 24 -7.69 0.28 -2.86
C GLU A 24 -8.76 1.38 -2.86
N LEU A 25 -8.83 2.19 -1.81
CA LEU A 25 -9.82 3.27 -1.71
C LEU A 25 -9.59 4.40 -2.71
N LEU A 26 -8.33 4.70 -2.99
CA LEU A 26 -7.94 5.69 -3.99
C LEU A 26 -7.93 5.12 -5.42
N GLU A 27 -8.30 3.84 -5.58
CA GLU A 27 -8.46 3.17 -6.87
C GLU A 27 -7.21 3.32 -7.76
N VAL A 28 -6.03 3.27 -7.15
CA VAL A 28 -4.75 3.38 -7.87
C VAL A 28 -4.38 2.03 -8.49
N THR A 29 -3.68 2.07 -9.62
CA THR A 29 -3.24 0.86 -10.31
C THR A 29 -2.13 0.14 -9.55
N GLY A 30 -1.27 0.88 -8.86
CA GLY A 30 -0.19 0.31 -8.05
C GLY A 30 0.41 1.27 -7.03
N TYR A 31 1.27 0.72 -6.20
CA TYR A 31 2.05 1.46 -5.20
C TYR A 31 3.45 0.86 -5.07
N PHE A 32 4.41 1.68 -4.65
CA PHE A 32 5.82 1.31 -4.54
C PHE A 32 6.30 1.43 -3.10
N TRP A 33 6.92 0.38 -2.58
CA TRP A 33 7.64 0.43 -1.30
C TRP A 33 9.02 1.04 -1.51
N SER A 34 9.35 2.03 -0.70
CA SER A 34 10.67 2.64 -0.56
C SER A 34 11.20 2.46 0.87
N GLU A 35 12.49 2.66 1.09
CA GLU A 35 13.10 2.57 2.44
C GLU A 35 12.47 3.53 3.47
N ARG A 36 11.76 4.56 3.01
CA ARG A 36 11.15 5.58 3.87
C ARG A 36 9.65 5.38 4.09
N GLY A 37 8.99 4.59 3.23
CA GLY A 37 7.56 4.31 3.25
C GLY A 37 7.01 4.03 1.86
N PHE A 38 5.73 4.30 1.61
CA PHE A 38 5.03 3.89 0.39
C PHE A 38 4.68 5.08 -0.50
N VAL A 39 4.86 4.92 -1.81
CA VAL A 39 4.51 5.96 -2.79
C VAL A 39 3.38 5.45 -3.68
N LEU A 40 2.33 6.26 -3.81
CA LEU A 40 1.18 5.99 -4.67
C LEU A 40 1.04 7.11 -5.71
N ALA A 41 0.67 6.74 -6.94
CA ALA A 41 0.35 7.70 -7.98
C ALA A 41 -1.17 7.80 -8.15
N VAL A 42 -1.70 9.00 -7.94
CA VAL A 42 -3.15 9.28 -8.03
C VAL A 42 -3.41 10.17 -9.26
N ALA A 43 -4.24 9.68 -10.18
CA ALA A 43 -4.66 10.46 -11.35
C ALA A 43 -5.62 11.58 -10.91
N ALA A 44 -5.14 12.83 -10.86
CA ALA A 44 -5.92 13.97 -10.37
C ALA A 44 -7.19 14.22 -11.20
N GLU A 45 -7.20 13.79 -12.47
CA GLU A 45 -8.33 13.94 -13.38
C GLU A 45 -9.57 13.18 -12.87
N ARG A 46 -9.37 11.99 -12.29
CA ARG A 46 -10.46 11.15 -11.75
C ARG A 46 -11.14 11.79 -10.54
N TRP A 47 -10.39 12.56 -9.75
CA TRP A 47 -10.85 13.09 -8.47
C TRP A 47 -11.35 14.53 -8.56
N ILE A 48 -10.67 15.36 -9.35
CA ILE A 48 -10.92 16.81 -9.39
C ILE A 48 -10.99 17.39 -10.81
N GLY A 49 -10.92 16.54 -11.85
CA GLY A 49 -10.96 16.97 -13.25
C GLY A 49 -9.72 17.75 -13.71
N PHE A 50 -8.61 17.65 -12.97
CA PHE A 50 -7.34 18.31 -13.29
C PHE A 50 -6.38 17.34 -13.96
N SER A 51 -5.84 17.70 -15.13
CA SER A 51 -4.88 16.84 -15.83
C SER A 51 -3.55 16.78 -15.07
N GLY A 52 -3.11 15.58 -14.72
CA GLY A 52 -1.85 15.34 -14.04
C GLY A 52 -1.92 14.20 -13.02
N TRP A 53 -0.76 13.90 -12.45
CA TRP A 53 -0.60 12.88 -11.41
C TRP A 53 -0.16 13.56 -10.12
N ALA A 54 -0.81 13.18 -9.04
CA ALA A 54 -0.39 13.50 -7.69
C ALA A 54 0.37 12.31 -7.10
N HIS A 55 1.30 12.60 -6.21
CA HIS A 55 1.96 11.59 -5.40
C HIS A 55 1.39 11.63 -3.99
N VAL A 56 1.15 10.46 -3.43
CA VAL A 56 0.82 10.27 -2.01
C VAL A 56 1.94 9.44 -1.42
N ASP A 57 2.71 10.05 -0.53
CA ASP A 57 3.75 9.39 0.25
C ASP A 57 3.15 8.99 1.60
N ILE A 58 3.29 7.73 1.99
CA ILE A 58 2.78 7.17 3.25
C ILE A 58 3.96 6.72 4.10
N ASP A 59 4.23 7.47 5.15
CA ASP A 59 5.36 7.25 6.03
C ASP A 59 4.88 7.09 7.48
N ALA A 60 5.73 6.52 8.33
CA ALA A 60 5.49 6.56 9.77
C ALA A 60 5.58 8.02 10.23
N THR A 61 4.63 8.45 11.07
CA THR A 61 4.65 9.80 11.63
C THR A 61 5.93 10.00 12.43
N VAL A 62 6.72 11.01 12.09
CA VAL A 62 7.87 11.43 12.89
C VAL A 62 7.36 12.42 13.94
N LEU A 63 7.36 12.01 15.20
CA LEU A 63 7.18 12.92 16.33
C LEU A 63 8.39 13.87 16.39
N GLY A 64 8.16 15.11 16.82
CA GLY A 64 9.20 16.13 16.78
C GLY A 64 10.42 15.76 17.62
N GLU A 65 11.60 16.24 17.21
CA GLU A 65 12.83 16.06 17.99
C GLU A 65 12.80 16.95 19.24
N ASP A 66 13.26 16.40 20.37
CA ASP A 66 13.59 17.06 21.64
C ASP A 66 13.02 18.49 21.85
N GLY A 67 11.71 18.57 22.11
CA GLY A 67 11.06 19.77 22.66
C GLY A 67 10.34 20.67 21.66
N GLU A 68 10.39 20.39 20.36
CA GLU A 68 9.50 21.02 19.38
C GLU A 68 8.38 20.03 19.00
N PRO A 69 7.09 20.36 19.22
CA PRO A 69 6.01 19.47 18.83
C PRO A 69 5.98 19.32 17.31
N GLY A 70 6.07 18.08 16.82
CA GLY A 70 5.86 17.79 15.41
C GLY A 70 4.42 18.17 14.99
N PRO A 71 4.13 18.34 13.68
CA PRO A 71 2.80 18.76 13.23
C PRO A 71 1.69 17.78 13.66
N ALA A 72 2.05 16.51 13.87
CA ALA A 72 1.17 15.47 14.40
C ALA A 72 0.85 15.58 15.91
N GLU A 73 1.67 16.27 16.70
CA GLU A 73 1.51 16.39 18.17
C GLU A 73 0.42 17.38 18.56
N GLY A 74 0.05 18.25 17.62
CA GLY A 74 -0.95 19.29 17.76
C GLY A 74 -2.40 18.88 17.48
N THR A 75 -2.63 17.63 17.11
CA THR A 75 -3.86 17.18 16.45
C THR A 75 -4.84 16.46 17.38
N ALA A 76 -6.08 16.29 16.88
CA ALA A 76 -7.20 15.83 17.70
C ALA A 76 -7.10 14.41 18.26
N PHE A 77 -6.25 13.53 17.71
CA PHE A 77 -6.13 12.15 18.17
C PHE A 77 -4.68 11.69 18.33
N SER A 78 -3.76 12.66 18.46
CA SER A 78 -2.34 12.42 18.66
C SER A 78 -2.08 11.43 19.82
N PRO A 79 -1.08 10.52 19.68
CA PRO A 79 -0.21 10.35 18.52
C PRO A 79 -0.91 9.62 17.36
N TYR A 80 -0.54 9.98 16.14
CA TYR A 80 -0.87 9.23 14.92
C TYR A 80 0.32 8.38 14.52
N GLU A 81 0.07 7.17 14.03
CA GLU A 81 1.13 6.25 13.64
C GLU A 81 1.64 6.50 12.21
N PHE A 82 0.78 7.03 11.33
CA PHE A 82 1.13 7.28 9.92
C PHE A 82 0.74 8.68 9.45
N GLU A 83 1.52 9.18 8.50
CA GLU A 83 1.30 10.42 7.76
C GLU A 83 1.20 10.11 6.27
N LEU A 84 0.24 10.74 5.59
CA LEU A 84 0.10 10.73 4.15
C LEU A 84 0.36 12.15 3.64
N ALA A 85 1.49 12.34 2.97
CA ALA A 85 1.87 13.61 2.36
C ALA A 85 1.45 13.60 0.88
N LEU A 86 0.62 14.57 0.49
CA LEU A 86 0.17 14.74 -0.88
C LEU A 86 0.96 15.83 -1.59
N SER A 87 1.40 15.55 -2.81
CA SER A 87 2.02 16.53 -3.69
C SER A 87 1.41 16.54 -5.09
N LEU A 88 1.11 17.74 -5.59
CA LEU A 88 0.59 17.97 -6.94
C LEU A 88 1.00 19.37 -7.40
N ARG A 89 1.45 19.50 -8.65
CA ARG A 89 1.62 20.81 -9.29
C ARG A 89 0.26 21.34 -9.75
N GLY A 90 -0.45 22.03 -8.87
CA GLY A 90 -1.76 22.58 -9.19
C GLY A 90 -2.68 22.70 -7.96
N PRO A 91 -3.99 22.40 -8.09
CA PRO A 91 -4.98 22.59 -7.04
C PRO A 91 -4.88 21.52 -5.93
N LEU A 92 -3.77 21.51 -5.22
CA LEU A 92 -3.44 20.49 -4.22
C LEU A 92 -4.46 20.44 -3.08
N GLU A 93 -4.89 21.57 -2.52
CA GLU A 93 -5.89 21.61 -1.44
C GLU A 93 -7.21 20.95 -1.84
N ARG A 94 -7.65 21.15 -3.08
CA ARG A 94 -8.89 20.53 -3.58
C ARG A 94 -8.74 19.02 -3.69
N LEU A 95 -7.59 18.55 -4.19
CA LEU A 95 -7.31 17.11 -4.23
C LEU A 95 -7.21 16.55 -2.81
N GLY A 96 -6.49 17.23 -1.93
CA GLY A 96 -6.29 16.88 -0.53
C GLY A 96 -7.61 16.67 0.20
N TRP A 97 -8.56 17.60 0.02
CA TRP A 97 -9.88 17.48 0.63
C TRP A 97 -10.66 16.26 0.12
N VAL A 98 -10.65 16.03 -1.20
CA VAL A 98 -11.34 14.88 -1.80
C VAL A 98 -10.70 13.56 -1.38
N VAL A 99 -9.37 13.50 -1.30
CA VAL A 99 -8.64 12.33 -0.80
C VAL A 99 -8.97 12.10 0.68
N PHE A 100 -8.92 13.13 1.52
CA PHE A 100 -9.28 13.01 2.94
C PHE A 100 -10.70 12.48 3.13
N ASP A 101 -11.68 13.06 2.44
CA ASP A 101 -13.08 12.62 2.48
C ASP A 101 -13.21 11.14 2.09
N ARG A 102 -12.56 10.72 1.00
CA ARG A 102 -12.54 9.31 0.58
C ARG A 102 -11.91 8.40 1.61
N LEU A 103 -10.82 8.81 2.25
CA LEU A 103 -10.14 8.00 3.26
C LEU A 103 -10.97 7.81 4.54
N THR A 104 -12.03 8.60 4.75
CA THR A 104 -12.95 8.37 5.89
C THR A 104 -13.63 7.00 5.84
N GLU A 105 -13.75 6.40 4.65
CA GLU A 105 -14.23 5.03 4.45
C GLU A 105 -13.32 3.96 5.10
N LEU A 106 -12.07 4.29 5.45
CA LEU A 106 -11.22 3.40 6.25
C LEU A 106 -11.81 3.13 7.64
N GLY A 107 -12.66 4.02 8.14
CA GLY A 107 -13.18 3.93 9.50
C GLY A 107 -12.08 4.08 10.56
N LEU A 108 -11.00 4.80 10.24
CA LEU A 108 -9.89 5.09 11.15
C LEU A 108 -9.95 6.55 11.59
N PRO A 109 -9.58 6.89 12.84
CA PRO A 109 -9.42 8.28 13.25
C PRO A 109 -8.35 8.96 12.42
N MET A 110 -8.62 10.18 11.94
CA MET A 110 -7.70 10.93 11.10
C MET A 110 -7.72 12.43 11.40
N ALA A 111 -6.66 13.12 10.99
CA ALA A 111 -6.61 14.58 10.88
C ALA A 111 -6.18 14.99 9.48
N TYR A 112 -6.68 16.13 9.04
CA TYR A 112 -6.35 16.77 7.77
C TYR A 112 -5.75 18.15 8.05
N GLY A 113 -4.57 18.40 7.50
CA GLY A 113 -3.77 19.58 7.78
C GLY A 113 -2.76 19.89 6.69
N GLY A 114 -1.87 20.83 7.00
CA GLY A 114 -0.74 21.22 6.18
C GLY A 114 -0.07 22.46 6.75
N ASP A 115 1.24 22.59 6.55
CA ASP A 115 2.03 23.73 7.02
C ASP A 115 1.84 24.02 8.53
N GLY A 116 1.76 22.96 9.35
CA GLY A 116 1.57 23.07 10.81
C GLY A 116 0.16 23.46 11.28
N SER A 117 -0.80 23.59 10.36
CA SER A 117 -2.21 23.88 10.68
C SER A 117 -3.08 22.63 10.55
N VAL A 118 -4.10 22.51 11.42
CA VAL A 118 -5.14 21.47 11.30
C VAL A 118 -6.43 22.10 10.81
N PHE A 119 -6.97 21.57 9.71
CA PHE A 119 -8.18 22.08 9.07
C PHE A 119 -9.41 21.23 9.37
N ALA A 120 -9.24 19.91 9.54
CA ALA A 120 -10.33 19.01 9.91
C ALA A 120 -9.84 17.77 10.67
N ASP A 121 -10.76 17.10 11.35
CA ASP A 121 -10.56 15.76 11.86
C ASP A 121 -11.72 14.83 11.45
N PHE A 122 -11.48 13.53 11.53
CA PHE A 122 -12.49 12.51 11.33
C PHE A 122 -12.46 11.50 12.48
N LEU A 123 -13.64 11.20 13.01
CA LEU A 123 -13.86 10.10 13.96
C LEU A 123 -15.03 9.24 13.46
N PRO A 124 -14.89 7.90 13.34
CA PRO A 124 -15.89 7.06 12.68
C PRO A 124 -17.33 7.19 13.18
N CYS A 125 -17.52 7.42 14.48
CA CYS A 125 -18.86 7.56 15.08
C CYS A 125 -19.41 9.00 15.05
N ARG A 126 -18.58 9.98 14.70
CA ARG A 126 -18.93 11.41 14.72
C ARG A 126 -19.00 12.02 13.32
N GLY A 127 -18.25 11.46 12.37
CA GLY A 127 -18.02 12.05 11.06
C GLY A 127 -16.90 13.10 11.08
N VAL A 128 -16.86 13.90 10.03
CA VAL A 128 -15.87 14.95 9.81
C VAL A 128 -16.25 16.21 10.59
N ARG A 129 -15.28 16.83 11.25
CA ARG A 129 -15.42 18.15 11.85
C ARG A 129 -14.40 19.11 11.25
N MET A 130 -14.89 20.28 10.83
CA MET A 130 -14.07 21.38 10.33
C MET A 130 -13.61 22.29 11.49
N PHE A 131 -12.35 22.69 11.46
CA PHE A 131 -11.82 23.73 12.34
C PHE A 131 -11.84 25.10 11.64
N PRO A 132 -11.91 26.21 12.39
CA PRO A 132 -11.69 27.54 11.84
C PRO A 132 -10.34 27.63 11.10
N PRO A 133 -10.23 28.44 10.04
CA PRO A 133 -8.94 28.67 9.38
C PRO A 133 -7.88 29.20 10.36
N ARG A 134 -6.63 28.72 10.24
CA ARG A 134 -5.50 29.09 11.12
C ARG A 134 -5.71 28.72 12.59
N THR A 135 -6.49 27.67 12.85
CA THR A 135 -6.50 27.05 14.17
C THR A 135 -5.08 26.55 14.45
N ASP A 136 -4.37 27.29 15.30
CA ASP A 136 -3.05 26.92 15.76
C ASP A 136 -3.20 25.75 16.73
N VAL A 137 -2.37 24.74 16.54
CA VAL A 137 -2.30 23.57 17.41
C VAL A 137 -1.97 23.95 18.86
N GLU A 138 -1.30 25.08 19.06
CA GLU A 138 -0.94 25.63 20.36
C GLU A 138 -1.95 26.65 20.93
N GLU A 139 -3.11 26.87 20.29
CA GLU A 139 -4.07 27.88 20.75
C GLU A 139 -4.67 27.54 22.15
N PRO A 140 -4.72 28.51 23.09
CA PRO A 140 -5.36 28.31 24.39
C PRO A 140 -6.84 27.94 24.27
N GLY A 141 -7.24 26.81 24.89
CA GLY A 141 -8.62 26.28 24.80
C GLY A 141 -8.75 25.03 23.93
N ARG A 142 -7.63 24.53 23.37
CA ARG A 142 -7.55 23.29 22.59
C ARG A 142 -8.28 22.09 23.22
N SER A 143 -8.24 21.94 24.54
CA SER A 143 -8.92 20.87 25.29
C SER A 143 -10.46 20.93 25.24
N TRP A 144 -11.05 22.03 24.76
CA TRP A 144 -12.49 22.12 24.52
C TRP A 144 -12.85 21.71 23.09
N TRP A 145 -11.89 21.78 22.17
CA TRP A 145 -11.99 21.19 20.83
C TRP A 145 -11.65 19.70 20.86
N PHE A 146 -10.73 19.28 21.72
CA PHE A 146 -10.32 17.89 21.87
C PHE A 146 -11.13 17.23 22.99
N GLU A 147 -12.06 16.33 22.65
CA GLU A 147 -12.97 15.71 23.62
C GLU A 147 -12.19 15.06 24.77
N PRO A 148 -12.13 15.66 25.98
CA PRO A 148 -11.18 15.21 27.01
C PRO A 148 -11.38 13.77 27.47
N ARG A 149 -12.59 13.23 27.24
CA ARG A 149 -12.96 11.84 27.53
C ARG A 149 -12.31 10.82 26.59
N LEU A 150 -11.88 11.23 25.39
CA LEU A 150 -11.05 10.42 24.49
C LEU A 150 -9.56 10.55 24.85
N HIS A 151 -9.20 11.56 25.64
CA HIS A 151 -7.84 11.89 26.05
C HIS A 151 -7.55 11.60 27.54
N THR A 152 -8.46 10.91 28.25
CA THR A 152 -8.19 10.50 29.63
C THR A 152 -6.97 9.60 29.63
N ASN A 153 -5.91 10.00 30.33
CA ASN A 153 -4.66 9.27 30.42
C ASN A 153 -4.86 7.97 31.25
N PRO A 154 -4.49 6.78 30.73
CA PRO A 154 -3.95 6.56 29.39
C PRO A 154 -5.05 6.60 28.34
N VAL A 155 -4.79 7.36 27.27
CA VAL A 155 -5.63 7.41 26.05
C VAL A 155 -5.97 5.97 25.73
N ALA A 156 -7.25 5.60 25.80
CA ALA A 156 -7.66 4.23 25.54
C ALA A 156 -7.06 3.84 24.18
N LEU A 157 -6.14 2.87 24.17
CA LEU A 157 -5.49 2.40 22.95
C LEU A 157 -6.60 2.15 21.93
N TRP A 158 -6.60 2.94 20.85
CA TRP A 158 -7.52 2.69 19.75
C TRP A 158 -7.27 1.25 19.32
N ARG A 159 -8.36 0.46 19.20
CA ARG A 159 -8.31 -1.01 19.19
C ARG A 159 -7.07 -1.49 18.46
N VAL A 160 -6.14 -2.06 19.22
CA VAL A 160 -4.99 -2.77 18.66
C VAL A 160 -5.59 -3.83 17.76
N GLU A 161 -5.34 -3.75 16.44
CA GLU A 161 -5.66 -4.87 15.55
C GLU A 161 -4.97 -6.09 16.17
N PRO A 162 -5.70 -7.21 16.39
CA PRO A 162 -5.06 -8.42 16.90
C PRO A 162 -3.83 -8.75 16.06
N PRO A 163 -2.80 -9.41 16.63
CA PRO A 163 -1.58 -9.75 15.92
C PRO A 163 -1.92 -10.31 14.54
N SER A 164 -1.19 -9.85 13.52
CA SER A 164 -1.50 -10.07 12.11
C SER A 164 -2.04 -11.49 11.90
N PRO A 165 -3.26 -11.64 11.34
CA PRO A 165 -3.82 -12.96 11.10
C PRO A 165 -2.86 -13.77 10.22
N PRO A 166 -2.97 -15.12 10.22
CA PRO A 166 -2.26 -15.95 9.25
C PRO A 166 -2.46 -15.39 7.84
N ALA A 167 -1.49 -15.64 6.94
CA ALA A 167 -1.49 -15.11 5.58
C ALA A 167 -2.89 -15.22 4.97
N PRO A 168 -3.53 -14.10 4.60
CA PRO A 168 -4.94 -14.09 4.24
C PRO A 168 -5.18 -15.04 3.06
N ALA A 169 -6.34 -15.69 3.05
CA ALA A 169 -6.73 -16.53 1.94
C ALA A 169 -6.79 -15.70 0.66
N GLY A 170 -6.02 -16.09 -0.36
CA GLY A 170 -5.77 -15.24 -1.51
C GLY A 170 -4.85 -15.88 -2.53
N ARG A 171 -4.65 -15.16 -3.63
CA ARG A 171 -3.76 -15.57 -4.71
C ARG A 171 -3.03 -14.36 -5.25
N ALA A 172 -1.74 -14.51 -5.53
CA ALA A 172 -0.92 -13.46 -6.09
C ALA A 172 0.03 -14.03 -7.15
N MET A 173 0.35 -13.21 -8.14
CA MET A 173 1.47 -13.41 -9.06
C MET A 173 2.61 -12.49 -8.65
N VAL A 174 3.78 -13.05 -8.38
CA VAL A 174 5.01 -12.29 -8.13
C VAL A 174 5.88 -12.38 -9.38
N PHE A 175 6.18 -11.23 -9.97
CA PHE A 175 7.12 -11.10 -11.07
C PHE A 175 8.42 -10.50 -10.55
N GLU A 176 9.55 -11.02 -11.02
CA GLU A 176 10.85 -10.36 -10.84
C GLU A 176 11.45 -10.03 -12.19
N THR A 177 11.81 -8.76 -12.37
CA THR A 177 12.50 -8.28 -13.57
C THR A 177 13.55 -7.26 -13.15
N ALA A 178 14.83 -7.54 -13.43
CA ALA A 178 15.94 -6.64 -13.11
C ALA A 178 15.96 -6.17 -11.64
N ASN A 179 15.74 -7.08 -10.68
CA ASN A 179 15.62 -6.82 -9.24
C ASN A 179 14.39 -6.02 -8.79
N LEU A 180 13.50 -5.63 -9.71
CA LEU A 180 12.18 -5.12 -9.35
C LEU A 180 11.23 -6.30 -9.13
N LEU A 181 10.61 -6.34 -7.96
CA LEU A 181 9.50 -7.23 -7.62
C LEU A 181 8.19 -6.50 -7.87
N GLN A 182 7.28 -7.14 -8.59
CA GLN A 182 5.91 -6.67 -8.78
C GLN A 182 4.95 -7.78 -8.40
N MET A 183 4.08 -7.51 -7.43
CA MET A 183 3.13 -8.45 -6.87
C MET A 183 1.72 -8.05 -7.28
N VAL A 184 1.11 -8.88 -8.12
CA VAL A 184 -0.21 -8.66 -8.69
C VAL A 184 -1.22 -9.56 -7.96
N PRO A 185 -2.23 -9.00 -7.30
CA PRO A 185 -3.29 -9.81 -6.71
C PRO A 185 -4.09 -10.52 -7.81
N VAL A 186 -4.54 -11.75 -7.55
CA VAL A 186 -5.35 -12.53 -8.50
C VAL A 186 -6.68 -12.86 -7.85
N LEU A 187 -7.74 -12.30 -8.42
CA LEU A 187 -9.09 -12.32 -7.87
C LEU A 187 -9.98 -13.26 -8.67
N ARG A 188 -10.98 -13.82 -7.99
CA ARG A 188 -11.97 -14.69 -8.62
C ARG A 188 -13.18 -13.86 -9.06
N GLU A 189 -13.43 -13.81 -10.36
CA GLU A 189 -14.55 -13.10 -11.00
C GLU A 189 -15.28 -14.04 -11.96
N ASP A 190 -16.58 -14.24 -11.74
CA ASP A 190 -17.45 -15.06 -12.60
C ASP A 190 -16.84 -16.41 -13.02
N ARG A 191 -16.19 -17.07 -12.04
CA ARG A 191 -15.47 -18.37 -12.14
C ARG A 191 -14.10 -18.33 -12.81
N MET A 192 -13.66 -17.18 -13.33
CA MET A 192 -12.32 -17.00 -13.86
C MET A 192 -11.41 -16.30 -12.85
N TRP A 193 -10.12 -16.62 -12.90
CA TRP A 193 -9.11 -15.89 -12.15
C TRP A 193 -8.59 -14.76 -13.02
N ARG A 194 -8.61 -13.54 -12.48
CA ARG A 194 -8.20 -12.33 -13.17
C ARG A 194 -7.29 -11.51 -12.29
N TRP A 195 -6.44 -10.70 -12.91
CA TRP A 195 -5.58 -9.79 -12.18
C TRP A 195 -6.37 -8.67 -11.53
N GLY A 196 -5.97 -8.33 -10.31
CA GLY A 196 -6.55 -7.26 -9.49
C GLY A 196 -5.62 -6.05 -9.40
N THR A 197 -6.14 -4.99 -8.79
CA THR A 197 -5.38 -3.82 -8.32
C THR A 197 -5.54 -3.70 -6.81
N PRO A 198 -4.61 -3.05 -6.11
CA PRO A 198 -3.38 -2.43 -6.64
C PRO A 198 -2.22 -3.43 -6.81
N VAL A 199 -1.33 -3.17 -7.77
CA VAL A 199 -0.04 -3.86 -7.93
C VAL A 199 0.96 -3.30 -6.93
N ALA A 200 1.50 -4.16 -6.07
CA ALA A 200 2.54 -3.76 -5.13
C ALA A 200 3.93 -3.93 -5.76
N SER A 201 4.77 -2.91 -5.71
CA SER A 201 6.11 -2.93 -6.30
C SER A 201 7.18 -2.63 -5.25
N ALA A 202 8.33 -3.30 -5.36
CA ALA A 202 9.47 -3.09 -4.46
C ALA A 202 10.77 -3.55 -5.14
N LEU A 203 11.91 -3.05 -4.67
CA LEU A 203 13.19 -3.67 -5.02
C LEU A 203 13.39 -4.98 -4.24
N ILE A 204 14.21 -5.89 -4.75
CA ILE A 204 14.56 -7.12 -4.03
C ILE A 204 15.40 -6.84 -2.76
N ALA A 205 16.07 -5.70 -2.71
CA ALA A 205 16.99 -5.30 -1.64
C ALA A 205 16.30 -4.96 -0.31
N ILE A 206 14.98 -4.85 -0.30
CA ILE A 206 14.19 -4.44 0.87
C ILE A 206 14.18 -5.50 1.97
N GLY A 207 14.66 -6.71 1.66
CA GLY A 207 14.78 -7.81 2.62
C GLY A 207 13.56 -8.71 2.66
N ALA A 208 13.78 -9.93 3.14
CA ALA A 208 12.77 -10.98 3.14
C ALA A 208 11.55 -10.63 4.00
N ARG A 209 11.75 -10.01 5.17
CA ARG A 209 10.65 -9.63 6.06
C ARG A 209 9.66 -8.71 5.34
N ASP A 210 10.13 -7.60 4.79
CA ASP A 210 9.26 -6.61 4.14
C ASP A 210 8.62 -7.15 2.85
N ILE A 211 9.32 -8.00 2.09
CA ILE A 211 8.73 -8.73 0.96
C ILE A 211 7.58 -9.62 1.42
N GLY A 212 7.77 -10.34 2.53
CA GLY A 212 6.73 -11.19 3.11
C GLY A 212 5.52 -10.40 3.61
N MET A 213 5.76 -9.26 4.26
CA MET A 213 4.70 -8.34 4.70
C MET A 213 3.91 -7.79 3.50
N LEU A 214 4.62 -7.37 2.46
CA LEU A 214 4.02 -6.85 1.24
C LEU A 214 3.17 -7.92 0.54
N LEU A 215 3.71 -9.13 0.41
CA LEU A 215 2.99 -10.26 -0.18
C LEU A 215 1.77 -10.66 0.65
N GLY A 216 1.89 -10.68 1.98
CA GLY A 216 0.76 -10.92 2.88
C GLY A 216 -0.35 -9.89 2.69
N SER A 217 0.02 -8.61 2.54
CA SER A 217 -0.93 -7.54 2.21
C SER A 217 -1.62 -7.80 0.87
N VAL A 218 -0.86 -8.09 -0.20
CA VAL A 218 -1.39 -8.35 -1.56
C VAL A 218 -2.33 -9.56 -1.59
N LEU A 219 -2.05 -10.63 -0.83
CA LEU A 219 -2.95 -11.78 -0.72
C LEU A 219 -4.30 -11.39 -0.10
N GLY A 220 -4.34 -10.35 0.73
CA GLY A 220 -5.55 -9.81 1.36
C GLY A 220 -6.31 -8.80 0.48
N THR A 221 -5.85 -8.53 -0.74
CA THR A 221 -6.52 -7.58 -1.64
C THR A 221 -7.90 -8.08 -2.04
N THR A 222 -8.89 -7.19 -2.00
CA THR A 222 -10.27 -7.50 -2.41
C THR A 222 -10.81 -6.59 -3.51
N ALA A 223 -10.11 -5.49 -3.81
CA ALA A 223 -10.53 -4.51 -4.80
C ALA A 223 -10.51 -5.07 -6.23
N ARG A 224 -11.62 -4.92 -6.95
CA ARG A 224 -11.77 -5.40 -8.32
C ARG A 224 -11.55 -4.25 -9.32
N PRO A 225 -10.58 -4.38 -10.25
CA PRO A 225 -10.29 -3.31 -11.20
C PRO A 225 -11.40 -3.16 -12.25
N GLY A 226 -11.61 -1.91 -12.67
CA GLY A 226 -12.39 -1.59 -13.86
C GLY A 226 -11.69 -2.04 -15.15
N ARG A 227 -12.38 -1.97 -16.29
CA ARG A 227 -11.80 -2.38 -17.59
C ARG A 227 -10.55 -1.56 -17.95
N ALA A 228 -10.55 -0.26 -17.67
CA ALA A 228 -9.42 0.63 -17.95
C ALA A 228 -8.19 0.28 -17.09
N ASP A 229 -8.40 -0.02 -15.80
CA ASP A 229 -7.30 -0.33 -14.88
C ASP A 229 -6.61 -1.65 -15.24
N ARG A 230 -7.32 -2.59 -15.89
CA ARG A 230 -6.70 -3.85 -16.37
C ARG A 230 -5.67 -3.62 -17.46
N ALA A 231 -5.91 -2.69 -18.38
CA ALA A 231 -4.91 -2.34 -19.39
C ALA A 231 -3.70 -1.68 -18.73
N ALA A 232 -3.95 -0.80 -17.76
CA ALA A 232 -2.91 -0.12 -16.99
C ALA A 232 -2.02 -1.09 -16.19
N ILE A 233 -2.58 -2.17 -15.60
CA ILE A 233 -1.76 -3.20 -14.92
C ILE A 233 -0.67 -3.75 -15.87
N THR A 234 -1.07 -4.14 -17.09
CA THR A 234 -0.13 -4.71 -18.06
C THR A 234 0.93 -3.69 -18.48
N GLU A 235 0.54 -2.44 -18.67
CA GLU A 235 1.47 -1.35 -18.96
C GLU A 235 2.46 -1.12 -17.82
N ASP A 236 1.99 -1.05 -16.57
CA ASP A 236 2.81 -0.86 -15.37
C ASP A 236 3.84 -1.99 -15.16
N LEU A 237 3.46 -3.23 -15.48
CA LEU A 237 4.38 -4.38 -15.42
C LEU A 237 5.50 -4.28 -16.47
N ILE A 238 5.19 -3.80 -17.67
CA ILE A 238 6.16 -3.73 -18.77
C ILE A 238 7.08 -2.50 -18.63
N HIS A 239 6.54 -1.35 -18.23
CA HIS A 239 7.24 -0.06 -18.30
C HIS A 239 8.29 0.16 -17.20
N SER A 240 8.26 -0.63 -16.12
CA SER A 240 9.11 -0.35 -14.95
C SER A 240 10.52 -0.97 -15.01
N PRO A 241 10.78 -1.98 -15.87
CA PRO A 241 12.17 -2.29 -16.27
C PRO A 241 12.40 -2.82 -17.69
N ALA A 242 11.37 -3.22 -18.45
CA ALA A 242 11.55 -4.13 -19.57
C ALA A 242 11.68 -3.47 -20.97
N GLN A 243 11.39 -2.19 -21.15
CA GLN A 243 11.40 -1.48 -22.46
C GLN A 243 10.46 -2.03 -23.56
N SER A 244 10.18 -3.33 -23.61
CA SER A 244 9.24 -3.98 -24.51
C SER A 244 8.59 -5.23 -23.90
N THR A 245 7.47 -5.66 -24.47
CA THR A 245 6.77 -6.92 -24.09
C THR A 245 7.66 -8.15 -24.26
N VAL A 246 8.47 -8.19 -25.33
CA VAL A 246 9.35 -9.33 -25.63
C VAL A 246 10.51 -9.41 -24.64
N ASP A 247 11.07 -8.25 -24.28
CA ASP A 247 12.13 -8.16 -23.27
C ASP A 247 11.60 -8.53 -21.88
N PHE A 248 10.34 -8.21 -21.57
CA PHE A 248 9.68 -8.65 -20.34
C PHE A 248 9.61 -10.19 -20.31
N GLY A 249 8.91 -10.83 -21.24
CA GLY A 249 8.71 -12.29 -21.21
C GLY A 249 10.00 -13.12 -21.26
N SER A 250 11.08 -12.57 -21.82
CA SER A 250 12.39 -13.25 -21.89
C SER A 250 13.27 -13.08 -20.65
N ARG A 251 13.00 -12.08 -19.80
CA ARG A 251 13.82 -11.76 -18.61
C ARG A 251 13.08 -11.97 -17.29
N THR A 252 11.76 -12.02 -17.34
CA THR A 252 10.92 -12.14 -16.16
C THR A 252 10.84 -13.59 -15.71
N VAL A 253 11.09 -13.79 -14.42
CA VAL A 253 10.69 -15.01 -13.71
C VAL A 253 9.44 -14.72 -12.90
N SER A 254 8.56 -15.72 -12.76
CA SER A 254 7.33 -15.54 -12.00
C SER A 254 7.08 -16.66 -11.01
N VAL A 255 6.48 -16.31 -9.88
CA VAL A 255 6.03 -17.25 -8.85
C VAL A 255 4.58 -16.94 -8.58
N GLU A 256 3.74 -17.95 -8.74
CA GLU A 256 2.36 -17.85 -8.29
C GLU A 256 2.27 -18.31 -6.84
N VAL A 257 1.70 -17.48 -5.97
CA VAL A 257 1.48 -17.80 -4.55
C VAL A 257 -0.02 -17.96 -4.30
N ARG A 258 -0.40 -19.03 -3.60
CA ARG A 258 -1.77 -19.30 -3.17
C ARG A 258 -1.78 -19.50 -1.66
N SER A 259 -2.70 -18.86 -0.97
CA SER A 259 -3.02 -19.10 0.44
C SER A 259 -4.49 -19.50 0.55
N ASP A 260 -4.79 -20.52 1.34
CA ASP A 260 -6.17 -20.83 1.77
C ASP A 260 -6.47 -20.37 3.21
N GLY A 261 -5.52 -19.65 3.83
CA GLY A 261 -5.58 -19.21 5.22
C GLY A 261 -5.01 -20.21 6.23
N ALA A 262 -4.69 -21.44 5.81
CA ALA A 262 -4.02 -22.45 6.62
C ALA A 262 -2.67 -22.88 6.03
N GLU A 263 -2.57 -22.95 4.70
CA GLU A 263 -1.34 -23.28 3.98
C GLU A 263 -1.07 -22.23 2.89
N VAL A 264 0.22 -21.94 2.69
CA VAL A 264 0.72 -21.19 1.53
C VAL A 264 1.49 -22.12 0.60
N VAL A 265 1.10 -22.14 -0.67
CA VAL A 265 1.74 -22.91 -1.73
C VAL A 265 2.26 -21.97 -2.81
N ALA A 266 3.53 -22.12 -3.17
CA ALA A 266 4.16 -21.36 -4.23
C ALA A 266 4.52 -22.23 -5.43
N PHE A 267 4.09 -21.79 -6.62
CA PHE A 267 4.27 -22.43 -7.90
C PHE A 267 5.20 -21.58 -8.77
N PRO A 268 6.50 -21.91 -8.79
CA PRO A 268 7.47 -21.23 -9.64
C PRO A 268 7.21 -21.56 -11.11
N ARG A 269 7.23 -20.55 -11.96
CA ARG A 269 6.95 -20.66 -13.40
C ARG A 269 8.18 -20.27 -14.20
N GLY A 270 8.49 -21.08 -15.20
CA GLY A 270 9.56 -20.78 -16.14
C GLY A 270 9.20 -19.59 -17.04
N PRO A 271 10.21 -18.96 -17.68
CA PRO A 271 9.97 -17.89 -18.63
C PRO A 271 9.08 -18.38 -19.78
N HIS A 272 8.21 -17.50 -20.27
CA HIS A 272 7.33 -17.77 -21.41
C HIS A 272 7.34 -16.54 -22.33
N PRO A 273 7.67 -16.69 -23.63
CA PRO A 273 7.68 -15.55 -24.54
C PRO A 273 6.29 -14.92 -24.62
N GLY A 274 6.23 -13.59 -24.50
CA GLY A 274 4.99 -12.85 -24.53
C GLY A 274 4.95 -11.78 -23.45
N GLY A 275 3.77 -11.23 -23.23
CA GLY A 275 3.56 -10.23 -22.21
C GLY A 275 3.40 -10.82 -20.82
N PRO A 276 3.00 -9.98 -19.87
CA PRO A 276 2.79 -10.39 -18.50
C PRO A 276 1.82 -11.57 -18.33
N GLU A 277 0.74 -11.64 -19.12
CA GLU A 277 -0.24 -12.72 -19.03
C GLU A 277 0.35 -14.07 -19.49
N GLU A 278 1.17 -14.06 -20.54
CA GLU A 278 1.91 -15.23 -21.01
C GLU A 278 2.97 -15.65 -19.99
N ALA A 279 3.72 -14.71 -19.41
CA ALA A 279 4.70 -14.97 -18.36
C ALA A 279 4.05 -15.59 -17.10
N ALA A 280 2.81 -15.21 -16.76
CA ALA A 280 2.05 -15.85 -15.69
C ALA A 280 1.49 -17.23 -16.07
N SER A 281 1.42 -17.53 -17.37
CA SER A 281 0.94 -18.80 -17.91
C SER A 281 2.07 -19.79 -18.22
N GLY A 282 3.33 -19.40 -17.98
CA GLY A 282 4.51 -20.24 -18.19
C GLY A 282 4.46 -21.57 -17.44
N PRO A 283 5.22 -22.59 -17.91
CA PRO A 283 5.18 -23.93 -17.36
C PRO A 283 5.62 -23.93 -15.88
N VAL A 284 4.86 -24.63 -15.04
CA VAL A 284 5.21 -24.80 -13.62
C VAL A 284 6.43 -25.70 -13.50
N VAL A 285 7.46 -25.22 -12.80
CA VAL A 285 8.67 -26.00 -12.52
C VAL A 285 8.41 -26.88 -11.29
N GLY A 286 7.77 -28.03 -11.50
CA GLY A 286 7.24 -28.89 -10.44
C GLY A 286 8.23 -29.24 -9.32
N ALA A 287 9.51 -29.45 -9.65
CA ALA A 287 10.57 -29.76 -8.69
C ALA A 287 10.85 -28.62 -7.67
N LEU A 288 10.44 -27.40 -8.01
CA LEU A 288 10.64 -26.21 -7.19
C LEU A 288 9.37 -25.81 -6.40
N ILE A 289 8.25 -26.54 -6.51
CA ILE A 289 7.06 -26.22 -5.71
C ILE A 289 7.41 -26.28 -4.22
N ARG A 290 6.94 -25.29 -3.45
CA ARG A 290 7.14 -25.20 -2.00
C ARG A 290 5.81 -24.97 -1.30
N ARG A 291 5.73 -25.48 -0.07
CA ARG A 291 4.59 -25.36 0.84
C ARG A 291 5.09 -24.93 2.20
N CYS A 292 4.33 -24.08 2.86
CA CYS A 292 4.58 -23.69 4.25
C CYS A 292 3.24 -23.37 4.93
N ASP A 293 3.23 -23.38 6.25
CA ASP A 293 2.05 -22.98 7.04
C ASP A 293 1.67 -21.51 6.74
N ALA A 294 0.39 -21.16 6.75
CA ALA A 294 -0.03 -19.77 6.57
C ALA A 294 0.26 -18.90 7.80
N ALA A 295 0.44 -19.49 8.99
CA ALA A 295 0.85 -18.81 10.20
C ALA A 295 2.38 -18.53 10.24
N VAL A 296 3.12 -18.76 9.15
CA VAL A 296 4.55 -18.47 9.11
C VAL A 296 4.84 -16.99 9.26
N GLU A 297 5.97 -16.69 9.90
CA GLU A 297 6.48 -15.34 10.00
C GLU A 297 6.69 -14.73 8.59
N PRO A 298 6.45 -13.42 8.42
CA PRO A 298 6.66 -12.72 7.16
C PRO A 298 8.05 -12.99 6.54
N THR A 299 9.09 -13.06 7.37
CA THR A 299 10.46 -13.38 6.94
C THR A 299 10.52 -14.69 6.15
N ILE A 300 9.86 -15.75 6.63
CA ILE A 300 9.86 -17.07 5.98
C ILE A 300 9.14 -16.99 4.63
N LEU A 301 8.01 -16.27 4.56
CA LEU A 301 7.26 -16.08 3.32
C LEU A 301 8.10 -15.34 2.27
N GLY A 302 8.83 -14.29 2.67
CA GLY A 302 9.73 -13.57 1.78
C GLY A 302 10.94 -14.41 1.35
N GLU A 303 11.58 -15.14 2.26
CA GLU A 303 12.69 -16.05 1.93
C GLU A 303 12.26 -17.13 0.94
N LEU A 304 11.05 -17.67 1.10
CA LEU A 304 10.47 -18.63 0.17
C LEU A 304 10.36 -18.04 -1.24
N VAL A 305 9.80 -16.84 -1.38
CA VAL A 305 9.66 -16.18 -2.70
C VAL A 305 11.03 -15.86 -3.30
N LEU A 306 11.93 -15.26 -2.52
CA LEU A 306 13.27 -14.90 -2.95
C LEU A 306 14.09 -16.13 -3.40
N GLY A 307 14.02 -17.22 -2.64
CA GLY A 307 14.70 -18.47 -2.96
C GLY A 307 14.18 -19.10 -4.26
N LEU A 308 12.87 -19.06 -4.49
CA LEU A 308 12.27 -19.55 -5.73
C LEU A 308 12.68 -18.71 -6.94
N LEU A 309 12.64 -17.39 -6.83
CA LEU A 309 13.08 -16.48 -7.90
C LEU A 309 14.57 -16.68 -8.21
N ALA A 310 15.43 -16.83 -7.19
CA ALA A 310 16.85 -17.12 -7.38
C ALA A 310 17.09 -18.47 -8.09
N ALA A 311 16.33 -19.51 -7.72
CA ALA A 311 16.39 -20.82 -8.38
C ALA A 311 15.94 -20.76 -9.84
N LEU A 312 14.88 -20.00 -10.14
CA LEU A 312 14.42 -19.78 -11.52
C LEU A 312 15.45 -19.01 -12.35
N ARG A 313 16.03 -17.93 -11.82
CA ARG A 313 17.08 -17.16 -12.49
C ARG A 313 18.31 -18.00 -12.82
N SER A 314 18.73 -18.87 -11.91
CA SER A 314 19.89 -19.75 -12.13
C SER A 314 19.65 -20.67 -13.33
N ARG A 315 18.45 -21.24 -13.44
CA ARG A 315 18.04 -22.10 -14.56
C ARG A 315 17.91 -21.37 -15.90
N MET A 316 17.79 -20.04 -15.91
CA MET A 316 17.77 -19.25 -17.15
C MET A 316 19.17 -18.94 -17.68
N ARG A 317 20.21 -19.12 -16.84
CA ARG A 317 21.61 -18.91 -17.22
C ARG A 317 22.30 -20.19 -17.71
N ASP A 318 21.74 -21.34 -17.35
CA ASP A 318 22.16 -22.68 -17.77
C ASP A 318 21.55 -23.05 -19.14
#